data_AF-A0A653K4B2-F1
#
_entry.id   AF-A0A653K4B2-F1
#
_cell.length_a   1.000
_cell.length_b   1.000
_cell.length_c   1.000
_cell.angle_alpha   90.00
_cell.angle_beta   90.00
_cell.angle_gamma   90.00
#
_symmetry.space_group_name_H-M   'P 1'
#
loop_
_entity.id
_entity.type
_entity.pdbx_description
1 polymer ?
#
loop_
_entity_poly.entity_id
_entity_poly.type
_entity_poly.pdbx_seq_one_letter_code
_entity_poly.pdbx_strand_id
1 'polypeptide(L)'
;MNNSKNKLLSHTLLLLGLIVPVQQVLSAESDFVKEGDAAYKPGNPIYDRWDKFYKIEQSQPIEAEKILLELGQLTPQDIKVWKSLTYLQIRLNKHNEAIQSVRKAEQLAPEDDQLKLQEAYLLNQQKRNKEALVIFKNLSTSSDAEIAAKSQQAVQNLSGSSIPSTFKDVYFAPSYESRYDDFIFPLKMRYGKNLDGGRAQVYGFVNLNRDTKSKGGVRPEIIDENAVTIGLGANYQPWQSIPIRAYLEVGGSYDLIDRNRDKFRESVVGGVTGYQEWYVNPAIKQRTIWNDYFTDLYGNVASYSREDYNVIADLRLRSGFNLYRGEVGTVQAYGKLHTLADSKGENYNNLFEYGAGVAWQPFNYMPVKLRVERLYGHYFKDALADGTENYNNTRTELVFYKSF
;
A
#
# COMPACT_ATOMS: atom_id res chain seq x y z
N MET A 1 9.22 56.34 -17.93
CA MET A 1 10.32 55.51 -18.46
C MET A 1 10.07 54.06 -18.03
N ASN A 2 9.93 53.20 -19.04
CA ASN A 2 9.99 51.72 -19.08
C ASN A 2 9.05 50.93 -18.15
N ASN A 3 7.86 50.50 -18.60
CA ASN A 3 7.56 49.32 -19.45
C ASN A 3 8.15 47.98 -18.97
N SER A 4 7.26 47.06 -18.58
CA SER A 4 7.09 45.69 -19.12
C SER A 4 6.56 44.76 -18.01
N LYS A 5 5.27 44.44 -17.97
CA LYS A 5 4.62 43.26 -18.60
C LYS A 5 5.18 41.90 -18.15
N ASN A 6 4.22 41.07 -17.70
CA ASN A 6 4.18 39.60 -17.78
C ASN A 6 5.11 38.88 -16.78
N LYS A 7 4.68 37.86 -16.03
CA LYS A 7 3.98 36.64 -16.47
C LYS A 7 3.52 35.85 -15.24
N LEU A 8 2.33 35.22 -15.31
CA LEU A 8 2.02 34.01 -14.54
C LEU A 8 3.18 33.02 -14.70
N LEU A 9 3.78 32.59 -13.59
CA LEU A 9 4.61 31.39 -13.55
C LEU A 9 3.69 30.18 -13.42
N SER A 10 3.08 29.84 -14.54
CA SER A 10 2.78 28.46 -14.88
C SER A 10 4.06 27.81 -15.44
N HIS A 11 4.14 26.49 -15.30
CA HIS A 11 5.21 25.55 -15.74
C HIS A 11 6.16 25.18 -14.58
N THR A 12 6.34 23.91 -14.22
CA THR A 12 6.82 22.86 -15.13
C THR A 12 6.58 21.44 -14.56
N LEU A 13 6.08 20.57 -15.44
CA LEU A 13 6.15 19.10 -15.54
C LEU A 13 6.15 18.19 -14.29
N LEU A 14 5.12 17.35 -14.21
CA LEU A 14 5.33 15.89 -14.17
C LEU A 14 4.17 15.19 -14.90
N LEU A 15 4.31 15.13 -16.22
CA LEU A 15 3.60 14.17 -17.07
C LEU A 15 4.29 12.81 -16.86
N LEU A 16 3.78 12.00 -15.93
CA LEU A 16 4.06 10.57 -15.91
C LEU A 16 2.91 9.89 -16.65
N GLY A 17 3.07 9.83 -17.97
CA GLY A 17 2.27 8.95 -18.80
C GLY A 17 2.51 7.51 -18.38
N LEU A 18 1.51 6.88 -17.77
CA LEU A 18 1.41 5.43 -17.71
C LEU A 18 0.98 4.92 -19.09
N ILE A 19 1.89 4.97 -20.06
CA ILE A 19 1.79 4.12 -21.24
C ILE A 19 2.43 2.80 -20.81
N VAL A 20 1.62 1.91 -20.24
CA VAL A 20 1.96 0.50 -20.26
C VAL A 20 1.79 0.07 -21.70
N PRO A 21 2.83 -0.42 -22.41
CA PRO A 21 2.59 -1.06 -23.68
C PRO A 21 1.74 -2.31 -23.42
N VAL A 22 0.46 -2.26 -23.80
CA VAL A 22 -0.49 -3.38 -23.82
C VAL A 22 -0.12 -4.34 -24.96
N GLN A 23 1.15 -4.67 -25.11
CA GLN A 23 1.65 -5.53 -26.19
C GLN A 23 2.16 -6.89 -25.72
N GLN A 24 2.16 -7.17 -24.41
CA GLN A 24 2.72 -8.42 -23.88
C GLN A 24 1.72 -9.38 -23.21
N VAL A 25 0.40 -9.14 -23.31
CA VAL A 25 -0.62 -10.09 -22.80
C VAL A 25 -1.37 -10.84 -23.92
N LEU A 26 -1.08 -10.56 -25.20
CA LEU A 26 -1.71 -11.22 -26.34
C LEU A 26 -0.71 -11.97 -27.23
N SER A 27 0.24 -12.65 -26.61
CA SER A 27 0.96 -13.76 -27.25
C SER A 27 0.34 -15.08 -26.78
N ALA A 28 -0.98 -15.22 -26.95
CA ALA A 28 -1.53 -16.56 -27.10
C ALA A 28 -1.15 -16.99 -28.50
N GLU A 29 -0.28 -18.00 -28.59
CA GLU A 29 0.14 -18.60 -29.85
C GLU A 29 -1.09 -18.83 -30.72
N SER A 30 -1.00 -18.34 -31.95
CA SER A 30 -1.98 -18.56 -32.98
C SER A 30 -1.89 -20.01 -33.44
N ASP A 31 -2.39 -20.94 -32.63
CA ASP A 31 -2.74 -22.27 -33.10
C ASP A 31 -4.02 -22.16 -33.93
N PHE A 32 -3.83 -21.58 -35.13
CA PHE A 32 -4.79 -21.70 -36.19
C PHE A 32 -5.05 -23.18 -36.41
N VAL A 33 -6.33 -23.53 -36.44
CA VAL A 33 -6.82 -24.78 -37.04
C VAL A 33 -6.20 -24.86 -38.43
N LYS A 34 -5.18 -25.71 -38.57
CA LYS A 34 -4.62 -26.06 -39.88
C LYS A 34 -5.75 -26.71 -40.67
N GLU A 35 -5.90 -26.23 -41.89
CA GLU A 35 -6.80 -26.74 -42.93
C GLU A 35 -6.73 -28.28 -42.97
N GLY A 36 -7.83 -28.98 -42.65
CA GLY A 36 -7.73 -30.43 -42.47
C GLY A 36 -8.98 -31.32 -42.33
N ASP A 37 -10.18 -30.85 -41.95
CA ASP A 37 -11.22 -31.82 -41.49
C ASP A 37 -12.54 -31.92 -42.28
N ALA A 38 -12.67 -31.30 -43.46
CA ALA A 38 -13.72 -31.69 -44.41
C ALA A 38 -13.39 -31.20 -45.81
N ALA A 39 -13.43 -32.10 -46.80
CA ALA A 39 -13.37 -31.72 -48.22
C ALA A 39 -14.47 -30.67 -48.50
N TYR A 40 -14.04 -29.47 -48.91
CA TYR A 40 -14.94 -28.38 -49.31
C TYR A 40 -15.99 -28.91 -50.29
N LYS A 41 -17.28 -28.80 -49.92
CA LYS A 41 -18.42 -29.13 -50.78
C LYS A 41 -19.11 -27.82 -51.18
N PRO A 42 -18.82 -27.27 -52.38
CA PRO A 42 -19.49 -26.06 -52.87
C PRO A 42 -21.02 -26.19 -52.80
N GLY A 43 -21.71 -25.15 -52.31
CA GLY A 43 -23.18 -25.12 -52.21
C GLY A 43 -23.76 -25.61 -50.88
N ASN A 44 -22.92 -25.90 -49.89
CA ASN A 44 -23.38 -26.15 -48.52
C ASN A 44 -23.47 -24.82 -47.75
N PRO A 45 -24.65 -24.44 -47.23
CA PRO A 45 -24.85 -23.16 -46.54
C PRO A 45 -23.94 -22.90 -45.33
N ILE A 46 -23.37 -23.93 -44.70
CA ILE A 46 -22.45 -23.81 -43.56
C ILE A 46 -21.02 -23.55 -44.06
N TYR A 47 -20.53 -24.34 -45.02
CA TYR A 47 -19.17 -24.16 -45.57
C TYR A 47 -19.02 -22.83 -46.30
N ASP A 48 -20.02 -22.43 -47.08
CA ASP A 48 -20.01 -21.15 -47.80
C ASP A 48 -19.93 -19.96 -46.84
N ARG A 49 -20.56 -20.06 -45.66
CA ARG A 49 -20.49 -19.03 -44.61
C ARG A 49 -19.13 -19.00 -43.91
N TRP A 50 -18.57 -20.15 -43.58
CA TRP A 50 -17.22 -20.21 -43.00
C TRP A 50 -16.16 -19.65 -43.97
N ASP A 51 -16.21 -20.03 -45.25
CA ASP A 51 -15.32 -19.49 -46.29
C ASP A 51 -15.45 -17.96 -46.40
N LYS A 52 -16.69 -17.45 -46.41
CA LYS A 52 -16.94 -16.01 -46.44
C LYS A 52 -16.42 -15.33 -45.17
N PHE A 53 -16.63 -15.91 -43.99
CA PHE A 53 -16.12 -15.39 -42.71
C PHE A 53 -14.59 -15.21 -42.77
N TYR A 54 -13.84 -16.25 -43.14
CA TYR A 54 -12.38 -16.18 -43.18
C TYR A 54 -11.84 -15.14 -44.17
N LYS A 55 -12.55 -14.90 -45.27
CA LYS A 55 -12.17 -13.86 -46.25
C LYS A 55 -12.37 -12.44 -45.73
N ILE A 56 -13.31 -12.22 -44.82
CA ILE A 56 -13.72 -10.87 -44.41
C ILE A 56 -13.44 -10.53 -42.95
N GLU A 57 -13.04 -11.50 -42.10
CA GLU A 57 -12.88 -11.28 -40.65
C GLU A 57 -11.87 -10.19 -40.26
N GLN A 58 -10.89 -9.90 -41.11
CA GLN A 58 -9.92 -8.82 -40.89
C GLN A 58 -10.37 -7.49 -41.49
N SER A 59 -11.02 -7.51 -42.65
CA SER A 59 -11.36 -6.30 -43.42
C SER A 59 -12.74 -5.72 -43.09
N GLN A 60 -13.69 -6.57 -42.69
CA GLN A 60 -15.10 -6.22 -42.43
C GLN A 60 -15.61 -6.95 -41.17
N PRO A 61 -15.08 -6.61 -39.98
CA PRO A 61 -15.34 -7.37 -38.75
C PRO A 61 -16.80 -7.33 -38.29
N ILE A 62 -17.56 -6.27 -38.61
CA ILE A 62 -19.00 -6.19 -38.28
C ILE A 62 -19.81 -7.17 -39.13
N GLU A 63 -19.52 -7.27 -40.43
CA GLU A 63 -20.18 -8.26 -41.31
C GLU A 63 -19.72 -9.68 -41.00
N ALA A 64 -18.46 -9.87 -40.63
CA ALA A 64 -17.96 -11.15 -40.15
C ALA A 64 -18.73 -11.64 -38.90
N GLU A 65 -19.07 -10.74 -37.99
CA GLU A 65 -19.85 -11.07 -36.79
C GLU A 65 -21.26 -11.52 -37.16
N LYS A 66 -21.90 -10.85 -38.12
CA LYS A 66 -23.22 -11.25 -38.63
C LYS A 66 -23.18 -12.67 -39.21
N ILE A 67 -22.14 -13.02 -39.95
CA ILE A 67 -21.97 -14.39 -40.49
C ILE A 67 -21.83 -15.40 -39.36
N LEU A 68 -21.04 -15.10 -38.32
CA LEU A 68 -20.90 -15.99 -37.15
C LEU A 68 -22.20 -16.13 -36.36
N LEU A 69 -23.01 -15.07 -36.25
CA LEU A 69 -24.33 -15.15 -35.63
C LEU A 69 -25.29 -16.04 -36.44
N GLU A 70 -25.28 -15.94 -37.76
CA GLU A 70 -26.05 -16.83 -38.64
C GLU A 70 -25.56 -18.29 -38.52
N LEU A 71 -24.25 -18.51 -38.49
CA LEU A 71 -23.66 -19.83 -38.25
C LEU A 71 -24.10 -20.37 -36.88
N GLY A 72 -24.14 -19.54 -35.83
CA GLY A 72 -24.56 -19.96 -34.50
C GLY A 72 -26.03 -20.40 -34.44
N GLN A 73 -26.89 -19.86 -35.30
CA GLN A 73 -28.27 -20.30 -35.46
C GLN A 73 -28.38 -21.64 -36.21
N LEU A 74 -27.56 -21.83 -37.24
CA LEU A 74 -27.56 -23.05 -38.07
C LEU A 74 -26.89 -24.23 -37.37
N THR A 75 -25.83 -23.96 -36.61
CA THR A 75 -25.00 -24.95 -35.93
C THR A 75 -24.79 -24.57 -34.47
N PRO A 76 -25.84 -24.61 -33.63
CA PRO A 76 -25.76 -24.15 -32.24
C PRO A 76 -24.82 -24.98 -31.36
N GLN A 77 -24.51 -26.22 -31.78
CA GLN A 77 -23.59 -27.13 -31.08
C GLN A 77 -22.15 -27.08 -31.63
N ASP A 78 -21.88 -26.24 -32.65
CA ASP A 78 -20.52 -26.07 -33.18
C ASP A 78 -19.73 -25.09 -32.31
N ILE A 79 -18.85 -25.63 -31.48
CA ILE A 79 -17.98 -24.85 -30.60
C ILE A 79 -17.07 -23.87 -31.36
N LYS A 80 -16.69 -24.18 -32.61
CA LYS A 80 -15.84 -23.30 -33.41
C LYS A 80 -16.53 -21.96 -33.65
N VAL A 81 -17.85 -21.96 -33.86
CA VAL A 81 -18.64 -20.74 -34.03
C VAL A 81 -18.53 -19.86 -32.78
N TRP A 82 -18.79 -20.43 -31.59
CA TRP A 82 -18.82 -19.68 -30.34
C TRP A 82 -17.43 -19.16 -29.93
N LYS A 83 -16.36 -19.93 -30.18
CA LYS A 83 -14.97 -19.48 -30.00
C LYS A 83 -14.64 -18.32 -30.93
N SER A 84 -14.94 -18.43 -32.22
CA SER A 84 -14.71 -17.37 -33.21
C SER A 84 -15.51 -16.11 -32.90
N LEU A 85 -16.77 -16.26 -32.46
CA LEU A 85 -17.65 -15.15 -32.11
C LEU A 85 -17.11 -14.39 -30.90
N THR A 86 -16.66 -15.11 -29.86
CA THR A 86 -15.99 -14.55 -28.69
C THR A 86 -14.78 -13.71 -29.10
N TYR A 87 -13.86 -14.28 -29.88
CA TYR A 87 -12.64 -13.58 -30.31
C TYR A 87 -12.96 -12.31 -31.11
N LEU A 88 -13.88 -12.40 -32.07
CA LEU A 88 -14.27 -11.25 -32.89
C LEU A 88 -14.93 -10.16 -32.04
N GLN A 89 -15.80 -10.51 -31.10
CA GLN A 89 -16.48 -9.57 -30.22
C GLN A 89 -15.52 -8.85 -29.26
N ILE A 90 -14.47 -9.54 -28.79
CA ILE A 90 -13.38 -8.90 -28.04
C ILE A 90 -12.70 -7.82 -28.89
N ARG A 91 -12.35 -8.12 -30.14
CA ARG A 91 -11.73 -7.15 -31.06
C ARG A 91 -12.64 -5.95 -31.35
N LEU A 92 -13.95 -6.17 -31.36
CA LEU A 92 -14.97 -5.13 -31.54
C LEU A 92 -15.30 -4.36 -30.25
N ASN A 93 -14.62 -4.64 -29.12
CA ASN A 93 -14.93 -4.12 -27.78
C ASN A 93 -16.38 -4.39 -27.30
N LYS A 94 -17.02 -5.43 -27.85
CA LYS A 94 -18.36 -5.91 -27.47
C LYS A 94 -18.26 -6.89 -26.31
N HIS A 95 -17.81 -6.40 -25.16
CA HIS A 95 -17.42 -7.24 -24.02
C HIS A 95 -18.58 -8.06 -23.43
N ASN A 96 -19.81 -7.54 -23.42
CA ASN A 96 -20.97 -8.26 -22.88
C ASN A 96 -21.36 -9.43 -23.77
N GLU A 97 -21.35 -9.22 -25.08
CA GLU A 97 -21.63 -10.22 -26.09
C GLU A 97 -20.54 -11.29 -26.11
N ALA A 98 -19.27 -10.89 -25.99
CA ALA A 98 -18.14 -11.82 -25.84
C ALA A 98 -18.32 -12.74 -24.62
N ILE A 99 -18.77 -12.21 -23.48
CA ILE A 99 -19.06 -13.01 -22.28
C ILE A 99 -20.21 -14.01 -22.55
N GLN A 100 -21.24 -13.64 -23.31
CA GLN A 100 -22.30 -14.57 -23.68
C GLN A 100 -21.80 -15.68 -24.61
N SER A 101 -20.98 -15.32 -25.59
CA SER A 101 -20.40 -16.26 -26.55
C SER A 101 -19.42 -17.23 -25.90
N VAL A 102 -18.55 -16.76 -24.99
CA VAL A 102 -17.60 -17.65 -24.29
C VAL A 102 -18.32 -18.61 -23.37
N ARG A 103 -19.37 -18.17 -22.66
CA ARG A 103 -20.23 -19.05 -21.84
C ARG A 103 -20.92 -20.13 -22.67
N LYS A 104 -21.29 -19.81 -23.93
CA LYS A 104 -21.81 -20.82 -24.85
C LYS A 104 -20.75 -21.82 -25.25
N ALA A 105 -19.52 -21.37 -25.54
CA ALA A 105 -18.41 -22.27 -25.80
C ALA A 105 -18.09 -23.17 -24.58
N GLU A 106 -18.09 -22.62 -23.36
CA GLU A 106 -17.88 -23.37 -22.11
C GLU A 106 -18.96 -24.43 -21.86
N GLN A 107 -20.21 -24.15 -22.21
CA GLN A 107 -21.29 -25.14 -22.12
C GLN A 107 -21.05 -26.34 -23.03
N LEU A 108 -20.35 -26.15 -24.16
CA LEU A 108 -20.04 -27.19 -25.14
C LEU A 108 -18.73 -27.94 -24.84
N ALA A 109 -17.79 -27.31 -24.15
CA ALA A 109 -16.55 -27.93 -23.65
C ALA A 109 -16.27 -27.50 -22.19
N PRO A 110 -16.99 -28.08 -21.21
CA PRO A 110 -16.83 -27.72 -19.79
C PRO A 110 -15.44 -28.01 -19.21
N GLU A 111 -14.68 -28.90 -19.84
CA GLU A 111 -13.31 -29.27 -19.49
C GLU A 111 -12.25 -28.31 -20.05
N ASP A 112 -12.61 -27.41 -20.97
CA ASP A 112 -11.68 -26.45 -21.57
C ASP A 112 -11.48 -25.25 -20.64
N ASP A 113 -10.47 -25.35 -19.77
CA ASP A 113 -10.12 -24.31 -18.79
C ASP A 113 -9.67 -23.00 -19.46
N GLN A 114 -9.24 -23.02 -20.72
CA GLN A 114 -8.85 -21.81 -21.45
C GLN A 114 -10.06 -20.90 -21.70
N LEU A 115 -11.24 -21.49 -21.95
CA LEU A 115 -12.48 -20.73 -22.12
C LEU A 115 -12.90 -20.03 -20.82
N LYS A 116 -12.85 -20.75 -19.70
CA LYS A 116 -13.12 -20.19 -18.36
C LYS A 116 -12.14 -19.06 -18.03
N LEU A 117 -10.86 -19.24 -18.38
CA LEU A 117 -9.84 -18.22 -18.16
C LEU A 117 -10.18 -16.95 -18.97
N GLN A 118 -10.62 -17.11 -20.21
CA GLN A 118 -11.05 -16.01 -21.06
C GLN A 118 -12.27 -15.27 -20.48
N GLU A 119 -13.29 -15.98 -19.97
CA GLU A 119 -14.41 -15.35 -19.27
C GLU A 119 -13.94 -14.53 -18.06
N ALA A 120 -13.06 -15.09 -17.23
CA ALA A 120 -12.54 -14.43 -16.04
C ALA A 120 -11.83 -13.10 -16.38
N TYR A 121 -11.03 -13.07 -17.46
CA TYR A 121 -10.40 -11.85 -17.93
C TYR A 121 -11.40 -10.82 -18.48
N LEU A 122 -12.42 -11.26 -19.23
CA LEU A 122 -13.46 -10.35 -19.74
C LEU A 122 -14.25 -9.71 -18.59
N LEU A 123 -14.59 -10.49 -17.56
CA LEU A 123 -15.25 -9.97 -16.36
C LEU A 123 -14.35 -8.96 -15.62
N ASN A 124 -13.07 -9.26 -15.47
CA ASN A 124 -12.09 -8.36 -14.85
C ASN A 124 -11.97 -7.03 -15.62
N GLN A 125 -11.88 -7.08 -16.95
CA GLN A 125 -11.84 -5.89 -17.81
C GLN A 125 -13.08 -5.00 -17.65
N GLN A 126 -14.24 -5.59 -17.37
CA GLN A 126 -15.49 -4.88 -17.05
C GLN A 126 -15.60 -4.44 -15.58
N LYS A 127 -14.53 -4.56 -14.77
CA LYS A 127 -14.52 -4.28 -13.32
C LYS A 127 -15.47 -5.17 -12.51
N ARG A 128 -15.93 -6.29 -13.07
CA ARG A 128 -16.76 -7.30 -12.38
C ARG A 128 -15.87 -8.26 -11.58
N ASN A 129 -15.03 -7.68 -10.73
CA ASN A 129 -13.92 -8.36 -10.06
C ASN A 129 -14.37 -9.50 -9.16
N LYS A 130 -15.56 -9.39 -8.53
CA LYS A 130 -16.11 -10.44 -7.67
C LYS A 130 -16.42 -11.72 -8.45
N GLU A 131 -17.02 -11.57 -9.63
CA GLU A 131 -17.36 -12.70 -10.51
C GLU A 131 -16.08 -13.31 -11.10
N ALA A 132 -15.19 -12.46 -11.63
CA ALA A 132 -13.89 -12.88 -12.14
C ALA A 132 -13.08 -13.66 -11.09
N LEU A 133 -13.06 -13.20 -9.83
CA LEU A 133 -12.32 -13.82 -8.74
C LEU A 133 -12.79 -15.24 -8.43
N VAL A 134 -14.10 -15.52 -8.55
CA VAL A 134 -14.63 -16.89 -8.35
C VAL A 134 -14.04 -17.84 -9.39
N ILE A 135 -14.01 -17.41 -10.66
CA ILE A 135 -13.48 -18.23 -11.75
C ILE A 135 -11.96 -18.41 -11.63
N PHE A 136 -11.21 -17.33 -11.37
CA PHE A 136 -9.76 -17.43 -11.15
C PHE A 136 -9.40 -18.32 -9.94
N LYS A 137 -10.21 -18.34 -8.87
CA LYS A 137 -9.99 -19.27 -7.75
C LYS A 137 -10.17 -20.73 -8.17
N ASN A 138 -11.20 -21.02 -8.95
CA ASN A 138 -11.41 -22.37 -9.49
C ASN A 138 -10.23 -22.80 -10.38
N LEU A 139 -9.79 -21.92 -11.28
CA LEU A 139 -8.68 -22.19 -12.20
C LEU A 139 -7.30 -22.22 -11.53
N SER A 140 -7.17 -21.74 -10.28
CA SER A 140 -5.90 -21.81 -9.54
C SER A 140 -5.40 -23.23 -9.24
N THR A 141 -6.29 -24.23 -9.40
CA THR A 141 -6.03 -25.66 -9.28
C THR A 141 -6.20 -26.42 -10.61
N SER A 142 -6.16 -25.73 -11.75
CA SER A 142 -6.22 -26.36 -13.08
C SER A 142 -5.08 -27.36 -13.27
N SER A 143 -5.32 -28.39 -14.08
CA SER A 143 -4.28 -29.35 -14.50
C SER A 143 -3.27 -28.72 -15.46
N ASP A 144 -3.64 -27.63 -16.14
CA ASP A 144 -2.73 -26.83 -16.95
C ASP A 144 -1.95 -25.86 -16.04
N ALA A 145 -0.63 -26.05 -15.99
CA ALA A 145 0.25 -25.28 -15.10
C ALA A 145 0.30 -23.79 -15.46
N GLU A 146 0.16 -23.42 -16.73
CA GLU A 146 0.19 -22.02 -17.16
C GLU A 146 -1.11 -21.31 -16.77
N ILE A 147 -2.27 -21.97 -16.98
CA ILE A 147 -3.57 -21.47 -16.56
C ILE A 147 -3.62 -21.33 -15.03
N ALA A 148 -3.11 -22.32 -14.29
CA ALA A 148 -3.04 -22.26 -12.84
C ALA A 148 -2.19 -21.07 -12.36
N ALA A 149 -1.00 -20.86 -12.93
CA ALA A 149 -0.12 -19.75 -12.57
C ALA A 149 -0.74 -18.38 -12.87
N LYS A 150 -1.32 -18.18 -14.07
CA LYS A 150 -2.03 -16.95 -14.45
C LYS A 150 -3.20 -16.66 -13.50
N SER A 151 -3.94 -17.70 -13.15
CA SER A 151 -5.10 -17.61 -12.25
C SER A 151 -4.69 -17.29 -10.82
N GLN A 152 -3.63 -17.91 -10.30
CA GLN A 152 -3.06 -17.58 -8.98
C GLN A 152 -2.60 -16.11 -8.91
N GLN A 153 -1.92 -15.62 -9.95
CA GLN A 153 -1.51 -14.21 -10.02
C GLN A 153 -2.74 -13.28 -10.08
N ALA A 154 -3.76 -13.62 -10.88
CA ALA A 154 -4.99 -12.87 -10.96
C ALA A 154 -5.75 -12.86 -9.62
N VAL A 155 -5.78 -13.99 -8.91
CA VAL A 155 -6.31 -14.08 -7.53
C VAL A 155 -5.53 -13.15 -6.62
N GLN A 156 -4.20 -13.13 -6.64
CA GLN A 156 -3.41 -12.21 -5.79
C GLN A 156 -3.71 -10.73 -6.10
N ASN A 157 -3.80 -10.39 -7.40
CA ASN A 157 -4.07 -9.03 -7.86
C ASN A 157 -5.50 -8.57 -7.50
N LEU A 158 -6.51 -9.43 -7.71
CA LEU A 158 -7.92 -9.12 -7.48
C LEU A 158 -8.35 -9.32 -6.03
N SER A 159 -7.71 -10.24 -5.33
CA SER A 159 -7.83 -10.38 -3.87
C SER A 159 -7.01 -9.32 -3.15
N GLY A 160 -6.37 -8.39 -3.89
CA GLY A 160 -5.55 -7.27 -3.42
C GLY A 160 -6.04 -6.78 -2.08
N SER A 161 -5.41 -7.32 -1.03
CA SER A 161 -5.74 -7.19 0.38
C SER A 161 -7.21 -6.90 0.64
N SER A 162 -8.09 -7.91 0.66
CA SER A 162 -9.36 -7.74 1.37
C SER A 162 -8.99 -7.33 2.80
N ILE A 163 -9.12 -6.04 3.10
CA ILE A 163 -8.67 -5.51 4.38
C ILE A 163 -9.41 -6.31 5.44
N PRO A 164 -8.69 -7.08 6.28
CA PRO A 164 -9.34 -8.01 7.18
C PRO A 164 -10.35 -7.27 8.05
N SER A 165 -11.50 -7.89 8.32
CA SER A 165 -12.57 -7.24 9.10
C SER A 165 -12.10 -6.81 10.49
N THR A 166 -11.09 -7.49 11.02
CA THR A 166 -10.37 -7.15 12.24
C THR A 166 -8.90 -6.86 11.96
N PHE A 167 -8.26 -6.08 12.81
CA PHE A 167 -6.82 -5.90 12.79
C PHE A 167 -6.26 -5.99 14.20
N LYS A 168 -4.97 -6.31 14.28
CA LYS A 168 -4.20 -6.15 15.49
C LYS A 168 -2.79 -5.74 15.15
N ASP A 169 -2.23 -4.83 15.93
CA ASP A 169 -0.86 -4.38 15.75
C ASP A 169 -0.14 -4.13 17.07
N VAL A 170 1.18 -4.20 16.99
CA VAL A 170 2.09 -3.88 18.08
C VAL A 170 3.19 -2.98 17.52
N TYR A 171 3.39 -1.84 18.18
CA TYR A 171 4.52 -0.93 18.00
C TYR A 171 5.35 -0.92 19.28
N PHE A 172 6.63 -1.24 19.18
CA PHE A 172 7.56 -1.21 20.30
C PHE A 172 8.88 -0.62 19.80
N ALA A 173 9.32 0.49 20.40
CA ALA A 173 10.47 1.23 19.90
C ALA A 173 11.42 1.68 21.02
N PRO A 174 12.01 0.75 21.81
CA PRO A 174 12.92 1.14 22.87
C PRO A 174 14.13 1.87 22.31
N SER A 175 14.54 2.94 22.98
CA SER A 175 15.66 3.76 22.54
C SER A 175 16.51 4.25 23.71
N TYR A 176 17.79 4.45 23.44
CA TYR A 176 18.71 5.18 24.31
C TYR A 176 18.99 6.55 23.70
N GLU A 177 18.96 7.59 24.53
CA GLU A 177 19.33 8.96 24.16
C GLU A 177 20.47 9.49 25.02
N SER A 178 21.64 9.70 24.41
CA SER A 178 22.81 10.21 25.15
C SER A 178 22.63 11.61 25.73
N ARG A 179 21.73 12.43 25.19
CA ARG A 179 21.47 13.79 25.71
C ARG A 179 20.83 13.79 27.10
N TYR A 180 20.13 12.72 27.46
CA TYR A 180 19.52 12.51 28.78
C TYR A 180 20.19 11.38 29.57
N ASP A 181 21.11 10.65 28.93
CA ASP A 181 21.62 9.37 29.40
C ASP A 181 20.48 8.38 29.71
N ASP A 182 19.38 8.43 28.95
CA ASP A 182 18.12 7.78 29.31
C ASP A 182 17.71 6.70 28.32
N PHE A 183 17.07 5.64 28.83
CA PHE A 183 16.39 4.63 28.04
C PHE A 183 14.88 4.83 28.09
N ILE A 184 14.26 4.98 26.92
CA ILE A 184 12.82 5.21 26.74
C ILE A 184 12.20 3.94 26.15
N PHE A 185 11.06 3.50 26.69
CA PHE A 185 10.39 2.24 26.35
C PHE A 185 8.93 2.46 25.91
N PRO A 186 8.68 2.98 24.69
CA PRO A 186 7.34 3.16 24.18
C PRO A 186 6.80 1.84 23.62
N LEU A 187 5.60 1.47 24.05
CA LEU A 187 4.86 0.29 23.59
C LEU A 187 3.40 0.67 23.33
N LYS A 188 2.92 0.43 22.12
CA LYS A 188 1.51 0.58 21.76
C LYS A 188 0.99 -0.71 21.13
N MET A 189 -0.15 -1.17 21.62
CA MET A 189 -0.87 -2.32 21.07
C MET A 189 -2.29 -1.91 20.71
N ARG A 190 -2.80 -2.38 19.58
CA ARG A 190 -4.18 -2.16 19.16
C ARG A 190 -4.85 -3.44 18.71
N TYR A 191 -6.14 -3.54 18.96
CA TYR A 191 -7.02 -4.57 18.41
C TYR A 191 -8.35 -3.94 18.04
N GLY A 192 -8.81 -4.14 16.81
CA GLY A 192 -9.98 -3.44 16.33
C GLY A 192 -10.61 -4.03 15.09
N LYS A 193 -11.56 -3.28 14.54
CA LYS A 193 -12.28 -3.59 13.31
C LYS A 193 -11.98 -2.56 12.22
N ASN A 194 -11.77 -3.06 11.01
CA ASN A 194 -11.75 -2.23 9.81
C ASN A 194 -13.18 -2.08 9.28
N LEU A 195 -13.55 -0.85 8.98
CA LEU A 195 -14.82 -0.45 8.38
C LEU A 195 -14.52 0.24 7.05
N ASP A 196 -15.47 0.16 6.11
CA ASP A 196 -15.35 0.79 4.78
C ASP A 196 -14.00 0.48 4.09
N GLY A 197 -13.64 -0.82 4.05
CA GLY A 197 -12.36 -1.25 3.49
C GLY A 197 -11.16 -0.56 4.16
N GLY A 198 -11.15 -0.48 5.49
CA GLY A 198 -10.04 0.09 6.27
C GLY A 198 -9.95 1.62 6.28
N ARG A 199 -10.87 2.33 5.62
CA ARG A 199 -10.93 3.80 5.71
C ARG A 199 -11.28 4.26 7.11
N ALA A 200 -12.19 3.55 7.77
CA ALA A 200 -12.54 3.78 9.16
C ALA A 200 -12.05 2.62 10.02
N GLN A 201 -11.58 2.91 11.22
CA GLN A 201 -11.18 1.90 12.20
C GLN A 201 -11.75 2.26 13.56
N VAL A 202 -12.22 1.26 14.29
CA VAL A 202 -12.56 1.36 15.71
C VAL A 202 -11.79 0.28 16.46
N TYR A 203 -11.15 0.63 17.57
CA TYR A 203 -10.18 -0.24 18.22
C TYR A 203 -10.10 0.00 19.72
N GLY A 204 -9.74 -1.04 20.47
CA GLY A 204 -9.17 -0.89 21.80
C GLY A 204 -7.66 -0.74 21.69
N PHE A 205 -7.06 0.01 22.62
CA PHE A 205 -5.61 0.18 22.66
C PHE A 205 -5.05 0.08 24.08
N VAL A 206 -3.78 -0.29 24.15
CA VAL A 206 -2.91 -0.15 25.32
C VAL A 206 -1.71 0.65 24.87
N ASN A 207 -1.39 1.73 25.59
CA ASN A 207 -0.19 2.53 25.40
C ASN A 207 0.60 2.51 26.71
N LEU A 208 1.86 2.14 26.67
CA LEU A 208 2.77 2.21 27.79
C LEU A 208 3.96 3.06 27.37
N ASN A 209 4.30 4.01 28.22
CA ASN A 209 5.55 4.72 28.11
C ASN A 209 6.27 4.73 29.46
N ARG A 210 7.58 4.54 29.44
CA ARG A 210 8.42 4.50 30.62
C ARG A 210 9.85 4.86 30.24
N ASP A 211 10.50 5.61 31.11
CA ASP A 211 11.93 5.85 31.01
C ASP A 211 12.68 5.47 32.29
N THR A 212 14.01 5.62 32.28
CA THR A 212 14.90 5.19 33.37
C THR A 212 15.43 6.33 34.23
N LYS A 213 15.29 7.58 33.81
CA LYS A 213 15.90 8.75 34.46
C LYS A 213 14.89 9.66 35.14
N SER A 214 13.61 9.59 34.77
CA SER A 214 12.53 10.31 35.42
C SER A 214 12.44 9.93 36.89
N LYS A 215 12.37 10.95 37.75
CA LYS A 215 12.27 10.79 39.20
C LYS A 215 10.94 11.33 39.68
N GLY A 216 10.22 10.51 40.44
CA GLY A 216 9.02 10.94 41.15
C GLY A 216 9.32 11.57 42.52
N GLY A 217 8.27 11.96 43.22
CA GLY A 217 8.33 12.50 44.58
C GLY A 217 7.87 13.96 44.67
N VAL A 218 8.30 14.67 45.71
CA VAL A 218 7.84 16.04 46.02
C VAL A 218 8.26 17.06 44.96
N ARG A 219 9.39 16.83 44.28
CA ARG A 219 9.88 17.62 43.13
C ARG A 219 10.21 16.66 41.98
N PRO A 220 9.24 16.34 41.12
CA PRO A 220 9.46 15.38 40.07
C PRO A 220 10.33 15.95 38.94
N GLU A 221 11.23 15.13 38.41
CA GLU A 221 12.03 15.39 37.19
C GLU A 221 11.48 14.47 36.11
N ILE A 222 10.78 15.01 35.10
CA ILE A 222 10.04 14.22 34.10
C ILE A 222 10.68 14.40 32.73
N ILE A 223 11.19 13.31 32.16
CA ILE A 223 11.74 13.26 30.79
C ILE A 223 10.69 12.69 29.83
N ASP A 224 9.95 11.68 30.25
CA ASP A 224 8.82 11.11 29.51
C ASP A 224 7.58 10.93 30.41
N GLU A 225 6.41 10.70 29.81
CA GLU A 225 5.12 10.66 30.50
C GLU A 225 5.05 9.65 31.65
N ASN A 226 5.81 8.54 31.55
CA ASN A 226 5.82 7.42 32.50
C ASN A 226 4.42 6.97 32.91
N ALA A 227 3.64 6.47 31.96
CA ALA A 227 2.25 6.10 32.18
C ALA A 227 1.85 4.88 31.36
N VAL A 228 0.81 4.20 31.84
CA VAL A 228 0.05 3.23 31.06
C VAL A 228 -1.35 3.79 30.80
N THR A 229 -1.81 3.73 29.56
CA THR A 229 -3.12 4.19 29.12
C THR A 229 -3.84 3.05 28.43
N ILE A 230 -5.11 2.85 28.80
CA ILE A 230 -6.00 1.87 28.18
C ILE A 230 -7.26 2.59 27.76
N GLY A 231 -7.73 2.33 26.54
CA GLY A 231 -8.88 3.04 26.02
C GLY A 231 -9.43 2.49 24.72
N LEU A 232 -10.34 3.27 24.15
CA LEU A 232 -10.95 3.05 22.86
C LEU A 232 -10.55 4.19 21.92
N GLY A 233 -10.30 3.84 20.67
CA GLY A 233 -9.96 4.79 19.63
C GLY A 233 -10.78 4.57 18.38
N ALA A 234 -10.92 5.63 17.61
CA ALA A 234 -11.38 5.58 16.24
C ALA A 234 -10.42 6.37 15.36
N ASN A 235 -10.26 5.94 14.11
CA ASN A 235 -9.57 6.74 13.11
C ASN A 235 -10.29 6.67 11.76
N TYR A 236 -10.09 7.70 10.95
CA TYR A 236 -10.66 7.83 9.63
C TYR A 236 -9.62 8.39 8.66
N GLN A 237 -9.52 7.79 7.47
CA GLN A 237 -8.68 8.25 6.36
C GLN A 237 -9.56 9.00 5.35
N PRO A 238 -9.55 10.34 5.32
CA PRO A 238 -10.46 11.12 4.48
C PRO A 238 -10.20 10.95 2.98
N TRP A 239 -8.93 10.77 2.59
CA TRP A 239 -8.50 10.62 1.21
C TRP A 239 -7.84 9.25 0.99
N GLN A 240 -8.29 8.49 0.00
CA GLN A 240 -7.68 7.18 -0.33
C GLN A 240 -6.29 7.30 -0.95
N SER A 241 -6.01 8.40 -1.64
CA SER A 241 -4.73 8.65 -2.32
C SER A 241 -3.64 9.21 -1.41
N ILE A 242 -4.00 9.66 -0.20
CA ILE A 242 -3.09 10.33 0.73
C ILE A 242 -3.13 9.55 2.06
N PRO A 243 -1.99 9.05 2.57
CA PRO A 243 -1.93 8.18 3.75
C PRO A 243 -2.04 8.97 5.07
N ILE A 244 -3.07 9.81 5.18
CA ILE A 244 -3.33 10.67 6.34
C ILE A 244 -4.60 10.20 7.05
N ARG A 245 -4.53 10.04 8.36
CA ARG A 245 -5.63 9.62 9.23
C ARG A 245 -5.88 10.66 10.31
N ALA A 246 -7.13 11.07 10.45
CA ALA A 246 -7.62 11.73 11.65
C ALA A 246 -8.00 10.67 12.69
N TYR A 247 -7.67 10.87 13.95
CA TYR A 247 -7.95 9.92 15.01
C TYR A 247 -8.37 10.61 16.32
N LEU A 248 -9.11 9.85 17.14
CA LEU A 248 -9.48 10.20 18.50
C LEU A 248 -9.35 8.95 19.37
N GLU A 249 -8.65 9.08 20.48
CA GLU A 249 -8.43 8.05 21.49
C GLU A 249 -8.89 8.59 22.85
N VAL A 250 -9.77 7.85 23.53
CA VAL A 250 -10.30 8.18 24.86
C VAL A 250 -10.09 7.00 25.80
N GLY A 251 -9.67 7.25 27.03
CA GLY A 251 -9.36 6.19 27.97
C GLY A 251 -8.99 6.68 29.36
N GLY A 252 -8.53 5.74 30.19
CA GLY A 252 -7.94 6.02 31.49
C GLY A 252 -6.43 5.80 31.43
N SER A 253 -5.68 6.66 32.13
CA SER A 253 -4.24 6.56 32.26
C SER A 253 -3.83 6.46 33.73
N TYR A 254 -2.74 5.73 33.99
CA TYR A 254 -2.18 5.53 35.31
C TYR A 254 -0.69 5.88 35.29
N ASP A 255 -0.29 6.83 36.15
CA ASP A 255 1.10 7.26 36.28
C ASP A 255 1.95 6.17 36.96
N LEU A 256 3.07 5.81 36.34
CA LEU A 256 4.03 4.80 36.80
C LEU A 256 5.05 5.35 37.79
N ILE A 257 5.10 6.66 37.94
CA ILE A 257 5.95 7.40 38.89
C ILE A 257 5.09 8.32 39.74
N ASP A 258 5.57 8.64 40.94
CA ASP A 258 4.87 9.57 41.82
C ASP A 258 5.05 11.01 41.34
N ARG A 259 3.96 11.66 40.91
CA ARG A 259 3.93 13.05 40.46
C ARG A 259 3.29 14.00 41.47
N ASN A 260 3.14 13.57 42.73
CA ASN A 260 2.45 14.34 43.79
C ASN A 260 1.02 14.74 43.39
N ARG A 261 0.29 13.82 42.75
CA ARG A 261 -1.09 13.97 42.27
C ARG A 261 -1.79 12.61 42.24
N ASP A 262 -3.09 12.60 41.97
CA ASP A 262 -3.80 11.33 41.71
C ASP A 262 -3.14 10.59 40.54
N LYS A 263 -2.84 9.31 40.75
CA LYS A 263 -2.17 8.47 39.76
C LYS A 263 -3.08 8.16 38.59
N PHE A 264 -4.39 8.09 38.83
CA PHE A 264 -5.36 7.87 37.77
C PHE A 264 -5.85 9.20 37.18
N ARG A 265 -6.02 9.23 35.86
CA ARG A 265 -6.57 10.39 35.15
C ARG A 265 -7.16 9.99 33.80
N GLU A 266 -8.15 10.75 33.36
CA GLU A 266 -8.67 10.64 32.00
C GLU A 266 -7.57 10.95 30.97
N SER A 267 -7.66 10.27 29.83
CA SER A 267 -6.78 10.45 28.69
C SER A 267 -7.62 10.67 27.44
N VAL A 268 -7.48 11.84 26.83
CA VAL A 268 -8.10 12.20 25.56
C VAL A 268 -7.01 12.69 24.63
N VAL A 269 -6.83 12.00 23.51
CA VAL A 269 -5.85 12.35 22.48
C VAL A 269 -6.55 12.39 21.13
N GLY A 270 -6.46 13.53 20.44
CA GLY A 270 -7.08 13.71 19.13
C GLY A 270 -6.13 14.41 18.18
N GLY A 271 -6.04 13.95 16.94
CA GLY A 271 -5.06 14.49 16.00
C GLY A 271 -5.16 13.94 14.59
N VAL A 272 -4.18 14.32 13.79
CA VAL A 272 -3.98 13.87 12.42
C VAL A 272 -2.56 13.33 12.28
N THR A 273 -2.44 12.13 11.75
CA THR A 273 -1.15 11.46 11.53
C THR A 273 -1.02 10.96 10.10
N GLY A 274 0.21 10.89 9.59
CA GLY A 274 0.53 10.29 8.31
C GLY A 274 1.91 9.68 8.30
N TYR A 275 2.05 8.60 7.55
CA TYR A 275 3.34 7.97 7.27
C TYR A 275 3.36 7.50 5.83
N GLN A 276 4.44 7.82 5.12
CA GLN A 276 4.68 7.34 3.77
C GLN A 276 6.14 6.96 3.62
N GLU A 277 6.39 5.83 2.98
CA GLU A 277 7.72 5.39 2.58
C GLU A 277 7.76 5.22 1.06
N TRP A 278 8.87 5.64 0.46
CA TRP A 278 9.20 5.46 -0.93
C TRP A 278 10.51 4.69 -1.01
N TYR A 279 10.53 3.61 -1.78
CA TYR A 279 11.73 2.81 -1.98
C TYR A 279 11.90 2.53 -3.47
N VAL A 280 13.15 2.50 -3.92
CA VAL A 280 13.51 1.89 -5.20
C VAL A 280 14.05 0.49 -4.91
N ASN A 281 13.58 -0.50 -5.67
CA ASN A 281 14.00 -1.88 -5.50
C ASN A 281 14.50 -2.42 -6.85
N PRO A 282 15.69 -2.00 -7.30
CA PRO A 282 16.22 -2.41 -8.59
C PRO A 282 16.50 -3.92 -8.58
N ALA A 283 16.38 -4.57 -9.74
CA ALA A 283 16.72 -5.98 -9.87
C ALA A 283 18.16 -6.24 -9.40
N ILE A 284 18.38 -7.35 -8.68
CA ILE A 284 19.66 -7.67 -8.01
C ILE A 284 20.86 -7.51 -8.96
N LYS A 285 20.71 -7.92 -10.23
CA LYS A 285 21.78 -7.85 -11.24
C LYS A 285 22.14 -6.43 -11.71
N GLN A 286 21.25 -5.46 -11.53
CA GLN A 286 21.42 -4.05 -11.94
C GLN A 286 21.56 -3.10 -10.74
N ARG A 287 21.67 -3.67 -9.54
CA ARG A 287 21.68 -2.93 -8.30
C ARG A 287 23.04 -2.27 -8.05
N THR A 288 23.00 -0.99 -7.75
CA THR A 288 24.11 -0.17 -7.30
C THR A 288 23.66 0.61 -6.07
N ILE A 289 24.59 1.21 -5.33
CA ILE A 289 24.22 2.04 -4.18
C ILE A 289 23.39 3.25 -4.62
N TRP A 290 23.68 3.83 -5.80
CA TRP A 290 23.05 5.06 -6.29
C TRP A 290 21.61 4.89 -6.82
N ASN A 291 21.23 3.67 -7.21
CA ASN A 291 19.88 3.37 -7.71
C ASN A 291 19.03 2.56 -6.71
N ASP A 292 19.50 2.39 -5.47
CA ASP A 292 18.77 1.75 -4.39
C ASP A 292 18.65 2.68 -3.18
N TYR A 293 17.78 3.66 -3.31
CA TYR A 293 17.49 4.66 -2.28
C TYR A 293 16.12 4.43 -1.63
N PHE A 294 15.95 5.03 -0.46
CA PHE A 294 14.69 5.11 0.25
C PHE A 294 14.48 6.51 0.82
N THR A 295 13.21 6.87 0.98
CA THR A 295 12.79 8.07 1.71
C THR A 295 11.56 7.72 2.53
N ASP A 296 11.51 8.14 3.79
CA ASP A 296 10.30 8.06 4.61
C ASP A 296 9.96 9.41 5.23
N LEU A 297 8.66 9.68 5.31
CA LEU A 297 8.08 10.89 5.89
C LEU A 297 7.02 10.47 6.91
N TYR A 298 7.17 10.96 8.13
CA TYR A 298 6.22 10.81 9.22
C TYR A 298 5.77 12.19 9.69
N GLY A 299 4.47 12.33 9.96
CA GLY A 299 3.92 13.53 10.59
C GLY A 299 2.81 13.18 11.57
N ASN A 300 2.73 13.93 12.66
CA ASN A 300 1.64 13.86 13.62
C ASN A 300 1.37 15.24 14.21
N VAL A 301 0.11 15.66 14.25
CA VAL A 301 -0.33 16.87 14.97
C VAL A 301 -1.50 16.48 15.85
N ALA A 302 -1.33 16.56 17.17
CA ALA A 302 -2.33 16.08 18.11
C ALA A 302 -2.37 16.91 19.40
N SER A 303 -3.55 16.96 20.02
CA SER A 303 -3.74 17.49 21.38
C SER A 303 -3.72 16.35 22.39
N TYR A 304 -3.07 16.56 23.53
CA TYR A 304 -2.89 15.56 24.57
C TYR A 304 -3.43 16.08 25.91
N SER A 305 -4.49 15.46 26.45
CA SER A 305 -5.05 15.88 27.74
C SER A 305 -4.06 15.74 28.91
N ARG A 306 -3.11 14.80 28.81
CA ARG A 306 -2.07 14.58 29.83
C ARG A 306 -1.02 15.70 29.87
N GLU A 307 -0.88 16.44 28.77
CA GLU A 307 -0.08 17.65 28.62
C GLU A 307 -0.97 18.91 28.67
N ASP A 308 -2.05 18.86 29.47
CA ASP A 308 -3.00 19.95 29.65
C ASP A 308 -3.58 20.49 28.32
N TYR A 309 -3.88 19.57 27.40
CA TYR A 309 -4.38 19.85 26.05
C TYR A 309 -3.40 20.60 25.14
N ASN A 310 -2.10 20.52 25.42
CA ASN A 310 -1.07 21.01 24.51
C ASN A 310 -1.19 20.33 23.14
N VAL A 311 -1.19 21.12 22.07
CA VAL A 311 -1.12 20.65 20.70
C VAL A 311 0.35 20.55 20.30
N ILE A 312 0.80 19.34 19.98
CA ILE A 312 2.19 19.05 19.58
C ILE A 312 2.19 18.60 18.12
N ALA A 313 3.06 19.21 17.31
CA ALA A 313 3.36 18.83 15.94
C ALA A 313 4.74 18.17 15.87
N ASP A 314 4.78 16.93 15.38
CA ASP A 314 5.97 16.12 15.13
C ASP A 314 6.07 15.85 13.62
N LEU A 315 7.22 16.16 13.03
CA LEU A 315 7.50 15.87 11.63
C LEU A 315 8.92 15.30 11.51
N ARG A 316 9.04 14.15 10.85
CA ARG A 316 10.31 13.45 10.61
C ARG A 316 10.45 13.06 9.15
N LEU A 317 11.59 13.38 8.56
CA LEU A 317 12.02 12.95 7.23
C LEU A 317 13.32 12.16 7.35
N ARG A 318 13.39 11.01 6.70
CA ARG A 318 14.65 10.26 6.49
C ARG A 318 14.82 9.99 5.01
N SER A 319 16.03 10.15 4.49
CA SER A 319 16.34 9.80 3.10
C SER A 319 17.77 9.30 2.99
N GLY A 320 17.98 8.24 2.22
CA GLY A 320 19.28 7.61 2.12
C GLY A 320 19.34 6.42 1.17
N PHE A 321 20.39 5.62 1.33
CA PHE A 321 20.73 4.52 0.44
C PHE A 321 20.76 3.19 1.18
N ASN A 322 20.36 2.12 0.50
CA ASN A 322 20.52 0.76 0.98
C ASN A 322 21.93 0.26 0.61
N LEU A 323 22.89 0.46 1.52
CA LEU A 323 24.29 0.08 1.34
C LEU A 323 24.47 -1.42 1.09
N TYR A 324 23.61 -2.24 1.69
CA TYR A 324 23.64 -3.69 1.54
C TYR A 324 22.23 -4.29 1.65
N ARG A 325 21.93 -5.31 0.85
CA ARG A 325 20.83 -6.25 1.10
C ARG A 325 21.31 -7.64 0.71
N GLY A 326 21.22 -8.60 1.62
CA GLY A 326 21.64 -9.97 1.38
C GLY A 326 21.23 -10.86 2.54
N GLU A 327 22.00 -11.91 2.79
CA GLU A 327 21.67 -12.96 3.76
C GLU A 327 21.60 -12.45 5.20
N VAL A 328 22.43 -11.47 5.55
CA VAL A 328 22.44 -10.83 6.88
C VAL A 328 21.46 -9.65 6.99
N GLY A 329 20.52 -9.55 6.05
CA GLY A 329 19.50 -8.51 6.03
C GLY A 329 19.88 -7.26 5.25
N THR A 330 19.31 -6.12 5.65
CA THR A 330 19.43 -4.84 4.96
C THR A 330 20.18 -3.83 5.82
N VAL A 331 21.21 -3.17 5.25
CA VAL A 331 21.92 -2.06 5.88
C VAL A 331 21.63 -0.78 5.11
N GLN A 332 21.25 0.27 5.82
CA GLN A 332 20.89 1.57 5.28
C GLN A 332 21.75 2.66 5.90
N ALA A 333 22.15 3.65 5.12
CA ALA A 333 22.72 4.90 5.62
C ALA A 333 21.87 6.06 5.11
N TYR A 334 21.56 7.03 5.97
CA TYR A 334 20.60 8.08 5.67
C TYR A 334 20.89 9.37 6.42
N GLY A 335 20.39 10.48 5.86
CA GLY A 335 20.19 11.72 6.58
C GLY A 335 18.80 11.75 7.22
N LYS A 336 18.69 12.41 8.36
CA LYS A 336 17.44 12.61 9.10
C LYS A 336 17.24 14.10 9.37
N LEU A 337 15.99 14.54 9.21
CA LEU A 337 15.46 15.79 9.74
C LEU A 337 14.29 15.45 10.66
N HIS A 338 14.18 16.12 11.80
CA HIS A 338 13.08 15.97 12.72
C HIS A 338 12.79 17.29 13.42
N THR A 339 11.52 17.66 13.53
CA THR A 339 11.09 18.89 14.19
C THR A 339 9.91 18.60 15.11
N LEU A 340 9.93 19.25 16.26
CA LEU A 340 8.82 19.30 17.21
C LEU A 340 8.46 20.77 17.45
N ALA A 341 7.17 21.05 17.53
CA ALA A 341 6.65 22.34 17.95
C ALA A 341 5.39 22.13 18.78
N ASP A 342 5.17 22.98 19.79
CA ASP A 342 3.96 22.91 20.60
C ASP A 342 3.27 24.26 20.82
N SER A 343 1.98 24.18 21.11
CA SER A 343 1.11 25.35 21.26
C SER A 343 1.32 26.12 22.58
N LYS A 344 1.80 25.47 23.64
CA LYS A 344 2.01 26.09 24.96
C LYS A 344 3.38 26.74 25.09
N GLY A 345 4.30 26.41 24.20
CA GLY A 345 5.64 26.95 24.22
C GLY A 345 6.54 26.33 25.27
N GLU A 346 6.35 25.05 25.53
CA GLU A 346 7.26 24.30 26.37
C GLU A 346 8.61 24.15 25.65
N ASN A 347 9.69 24.71 26.20
CA ASN A 347 10.97 24.83 25.50
C ASN A 347 11.48 23.47 24.96
N TYR A 348 11.25 22.38 25.70
CA TYR A 348 11.66 21.02 25.32
C TYR A 348 10.89 20.42 24.12
N ASN A 349 9.72 20.97 23.78
CA ASN A 349 8.88 20.55 22.65
C ASN A 349 8.97 21.49 21.43
N ASN A 350 9.92 22.43 21.43
CA ASN A 350 10.17 23.35 20.31
C ASN A 350 11.61 23.21 19.82
N LEU A 351 11.84 22.21 18.98
CA LEU A 351 13.17 21.87 18.51
C LEU A 351 13.19 21.45 17.04
N PHE A 352 14.36 21.60 16.44
CA PHE A 352 14.72 20.97 15.18
C PHE A 352 16.02 20.20 15.36
N GLU A 353 16.04 18.94 14.96
CA GLU A 353 17.23 18.08 14.94
C GLU A 353 17.51 17.55 13.54
N TYR A 354 18.78 17.46 13.20
CA TYR A 354 19.25 16.86 11.96
C TYR A 354 20.49 16.02 12.20
N GLY A 355 20.76 15.08 11.31
CA GLY A 355 21.95 14.25 11.43
C GLY A 355 21.99 13.07 10.48
N ALA A 356 22.96 12.20 10.74
CA ALA A 356 23.18 10.98 9.96
C ALA A 356 22.86 9.75 10.80
N GLY A 357 22.35 8.71 10.14
CA GLY A 357 22.03 7.45 10.78
C GLY A 357 22.42 6.24 9.93
N VAL A 358 22.67 5.13 10.62
CA VAL A 358 22.80 3.80 10.02
C VAL A 358 21.71 2.93 10.61
N ALA A 359 20.98 2.22 9.74
CA ALA A 359 20.01 1.22 10.16
C ALA A 359 20.40 -0.17 9.68
N TRP A 360 20.14 -1.17 10.50
CA TRP A 360 20.26 -2.57 10.16
C TRP A 360 18.95 -3.30 10.45
N GLN A 361 18.43 -3.97 9.42
CA GLN A 361 17.29 -4.86 9.52
C GLN A 361 17.78 -6.29 9.28
N PRO A 362 18.04 -7.08 10.34
CA PRO A 362 18.70 -8.39 10.26
C PRO A 362 17.92 -9.41 9.45
N PHE A 363 16.59 -9.36 9.54
CA PHE A 363 15.71 -10.34 8.93
C PHE A 363 14.72 -9.59 8.05
N ASN A 364 14.77 -9.80 6.73
CA ASN A 364 13.79 -9.18 5.84
C ASN A 364 12.35 -9.70 6.09
N TYR A 365 12.21 -10.84 6.79
CA TYR A 365 10.93 -11.43 7.17
C TYR A 365 10.44 -11.06 8.58
N MET A 366 11.29 -10.47 9.44
CA MET A 366 10.86 -9.95 10.75
C MET A 366 10.88 -8.42 10.71
N PRO A 367 9.84 -7.74 11.22
CA PRO A 367 9.79 -6.30 11.16
C PRO A 367 10.56 -5.67 12.33
N VAL A 368 11.85 -6.01 12.44
CA VAL A 368 12.78 -5.49 13.45
C VAL A 368 13.86 -4.69 12.75
N LYS A 369 14.08 -3.45 13.18
CA LYS A 369 15.12 -2.56 12.65
C LYS A 369 15.87 -1.88 13.78
N LEU A 370 17.19 -2.07 13.83
CA LEU A 370 18.09 -1.36 14.73
C LEU A 370 18.61 -0.10 14.02
N ARG A 371 18.65 1.03 14.73
CA ARG A 371 19.16 2.30 14.23
C ARG A 371 20.17 2.88 15.21
N VAL A 372 21.21 3.47 14.66
CA VAL A 372 22.15 4.31 15.40
C VAL A 372 22.25 5.64 14.67
N GLU A 373 21.93 6.73 15.36
CA GLU A 373 21.85 8.08 14.79
C GLU A 373 22.75 9.03 15.58
N ARG A 374 23.47 9.89 14.87
CA ARG A 374 24.18 11.05 15.45
C ARG A 374 23.45 12.31 15.03
N LEU A 375 22.89 13.02 16.00
CA LEU A 375 21.97 14.13 15.81
C LEU A 375 22.51 15.40 16.47
N TYR A 376 22.27 16.52 15.80
CA TYR A 376 22.53 17.88 16.25
C TYR A 376 21.19 18.58 16.32
N GLY A 377 20.85 19.10 17.49
CA GLY A 377 19.55 19.71 17.75
C GLY A 377 19.65 21.13 18.26
N HIS A 378 18.65 21.92 17.91
CA HIS A 378 18.51 23.33 18.28
C HIS A 378 17.10 23.55 18.84
N TYR A 379 17.02 24.18 20.01
CA TYR A 379 15.77 24.71 20.55
C TYR A 379 15.52 26.08 19.94
N PHE A 380 14.35 26.31 19.36
CA PHE A 380 14.04 27.57 18.67
C PHE A 380 13.07 28.48 19.42
N LYS A 381 12.67 28.09 20.64
CA LYS A 381 11.79 28.87 21.51
C LYS A 381 12.38 28.91 22.91
N ASP A 382 12.99 30.04 23.26
CA ASP A 382 13.78 30.34 24.47
C ASP A 382 14.79 29.25 24.88
N ALA A 383 15.95 29.66 25.43
CA ALA A 383 16.89 28.66 25.94
C ALA A 383 16.22 27.81 27.04
N LEU A 384 16.68 26.56 27.24
CA LEU A 384 16.27 25.79 28.43
C LEU A 384 16.60 26.60 29.70
N ALA A 385 16.00 26.23 30.84
CA ALA A 385 16.19 26.97 32.10
C ALA A 385 17.66 27.11 32.54
N ASP A 386 18.55 26.27 32.01
CA ASP A 386 20.00 26.28 32.23
C ASP A 386 20.79 27.06 31.15
N GLY A 387 20.11 27.71 30.20
CA GLY A 387 20.70 28.45 29.09
C GLY A 387 21.07 27.59 27.88
N THR A 388 20.72 26.30 27.87
CA THR A 388 21.03 25.41 26.74
C THR A 388 20.13 25.71 25.54
N GLU A 389 20.74 26.09 24.42
CA GLU A 389 20.06 26.31 23.13
C GLU A 389 20.29 25.16 22.14
N ASN A 390 21.39 24.41 22.30
CA ASN A 390 21.84 23.41 21.35
C ASN A 390 22.24 22.12 22.07
N TYR A 391 22.05 20.97 21.43
CA TYR A 391 22.45 19.68 22.00
C TYR A 391 23.01 18.73 20.94
N ASN A 392 23.79 17.77 21.42
CA ASN A 392 24.24 16.61 20.65
C ASN A 392 23.55 15.37 21.20
N ASN A 393 23.05 14.51 20.32
CA ASN A 393 22.43 13.25 20.72
C ASN A 393 22.97 12.08 19.90
N THR A 394 23.34 11.01 20.58
CA THR A 394 23.56 9.71 19.97
C THR A 394 22.36 8.85 20.34
N ARG A 395 21.50 8.57 19.37
CA ARG A 395 20.28 7.78 19.58
C ARG A 395 20.51 6.36 19.08
N THR A 396 20.29 5.37 19.94
CA THR A 396 20.22 3.96 19.54
C THR A 396 18.79 3.49 19.71
N GLU A 397 18.14 3.06 18.64
CA GLU A 397 16.71 2.72 18.64
C GLU A 397 16.52 1.33 18.02
N LEU A 398 15.79 0.46 18.70
CA LEU A 398 15.25 -0.76 18.11
C LEU A 398 13.79 -0.51 17.80
N VAL A 399 13.35 -0.70 16.55
CA VAL A 399 11.93 -0.61 16.18
C VAL A 399 11.40 -1.97 15.80
N PHE A 400 10.31 -2.34 16.46
CA PHE A 400 9.46 -3.45 16.11
C PHE A 400 8.05 -2.94 15.83
N TYR A 401 7.58 -3.12 14.59
CA TYR A 401 6.19 -2.85 14.22
C TYR A 401 5.61 -4.04 13.48
N LYS A 402 4.57 -4.66 14.03
CA LYS A 402 3.91 -5.79 13.38
C LYS A 402 2.41 -5.61 13.38
N SER A 403 1.83 -5.59 12.18
CA SER A 403 0.41 -5.84 11.95
C SER A 403 0.22 -7.33 11.66
N PHE A 404 -0.86 -7.93 12.17
CA PHE A 404 -1.13 -9.37 12.07
C PHE A 404 -2.41 -9.69 11.30
#